data_AF-A0AAW7B5N4-F1
#
_entry.id   AF-A0AAW7B5N4-F1
#
_cell.length_a   1.000
_cell.length_b   1.000
_cell.length_c   1.000
_cell.angle_alpha   90.00
_cell.angle_beta   90.00
_cell.angle_gamma   90.00
#
_symmetry.space_group_name_H-M   'P 1'
#
loop_
_entity.id
_entity.type
_entity.pdbx_description
1 polymer ?
#
loop_
_entity_poly.entity_id
_entity_poly.type
_entity_poly.pdbx_seq_one_letter_code
_entity_poly.pdbx_strand_id
1 'polypeptide(L)'
;MEGSPHSSMTIRKMIAGQRSPRNTLIVEILRDHGYVDSRGMGVCIKIIPLMRQYNQVDPIFEATEDYVKTILPRGKIEGCLSSGRSSRSI
;
A
#
# COMPACT_ATOMS: atom_id res chain seq x y z
N MET A 1 24.57 -23.18 5.05
CA MET A 1 24.07 -22.12 5.95
C MET A 1 24.15 -20.82 5.16
N GLU A 2 23.09 -20.48 4.43
CA GLU A 2 23.07 -19.31 3.56
C GLU A 2 22.76 -18.04 4.36
N GLY A 3 23.60 -17.03 4.19
CA GLY A 3 23.51 -15.76 4.89
C GLY A 3 22.27 -15.00 4.45
N SER A 4 21.31 -14.87 5.37
CA SER A 4 20.19 -13.94 5.23
C SER A 4 20.72 -12.51 5.10
N PRO A 5 20.22 -11.68 4.15
CA PRO A 5 20.61 -10.28 4.10
C PRO A 5 20.25 -9.60 5.43
N HIS A 6 21.27 -9.22 6.20
CA HIS A 6 21.15 -8.62 7.53
C HIS A 6 20.43 -7.25 7.54
N SER A 7 20.01 -6.74 6.38
CA SER A 7 19.30 -5.46 6.25
C SER A 7 18.24 -5.45 5.15
N SER A 8 17.59 -6.58 4.84
CA SER A 8 16.42 -6.54 3.96
C SER A 8 15.22 -5.96 4.72
N MET A 9 14.60 -4.92 4.17
CA MET A 9 13.38 -4.36 4.75
C MET A 9 12.23 -5.35 4.59
N THR A 10 11.94 -6.13 5.64
CA THR A 10 10.85 -7.11 5.64
C THR A 10 9.48 -6.42 5.68
N ILE A 11 8.47 -7.01 5.01
CA ILE A 11 7.07 -6.58 5.05
C ILE A 11 6.57 -6.35 6.48
N ARG A 12 6.96 -7.21 7.42
CA ARG A 12 6.59 -7.09 8.84
C ARG A 12 7.07 -5.78 9.47
N LYS A 13 8.30 -5.34 9.18
CA LYS A 13 8.85 -4.06 9.67
C LYS A 13 8.16 -2.88 9.00
N MET A 14 7.84 -3.00 7.71
CA MET A 14 7.06 -2.01 6.98
C MET A 14 5.66 -1.81 7.58
N ILE A 15 4.94 -2.90 7.89
CA ILE A 15 3.61 -2.90 8.54
C ILE A 15 3.70 -2.48 10.02
N ALA A 16 4.84 -2.64 10.67
CA ALA A 16 5.08 -2.09 12.00
C ALA A 16 5.40 -0.57 11.98
N GLY A 17 5.47 0.05 10.79
CA GLY A 17 5.83 1.47 10.65
C GLY A 17 7.33 1.74 10.74
N GLN A 18 8.14 0.68 10.85
CA GLN A 18 9.59 0.77 10.97
C GLN A 18 10.24 0.74 9.58
N ARG A 19 10.26 1.90 8.92
CA ARG A 19 11.05 2.10 7.70
C ARG A 19 11.60 3.52 7.62
N SER A 20 12.92 3.61 7.57
CA SER A 20 13.60 4.82 7.12
C SER A 20 13.39 4.97 5.61
N PRO A 21 13.09 6.17 5.10
CA PRO A 21 13.02 6.38 3.66
C PRO A 21 14.38 6.09 3.02
N ARG A 22 14.37 5.58 1.78
CA ARG A 22 15.63 5.38 1.03
C ARG A 22 16.35 6.70 0.77
N ASN A 23 15.59 7.80 0.68
CA ASN A 23 16.10 9.14 0.51
C ASN A 23 15.30 10.12 1.39
N THR A 24 15.96 10.71 2.39
CA THR A 24 15.34 11.62 3.35
C THR A 24 14.95 12.95 2.71
N LEU A 25 15.78 13.50 1.81
CA LEU A 25 15.55 14.79 1.16
C LEU A 25 14.24 14.80 0.36
N ILE A 26 13.96 13.71 -0.36
CA ILE A 26 12.71 13.57 -1.11
C ILE A 26 11.50 13.60 -0.18
N VAL A 27 11.59 12.93 0.98
CA VAL A 27 10.50 12.92 1.97
C VAL A 27 10.29 14.29 2.59
N GLU A 28 11.36 15.05 2.84
CA GLU A 28 11.27 16.41 3.36
C GLU A 28 10.57 17.34 2.36
N ILE A 29 11.01 17.35 1.09
CA ILE A 29 10.37 18.14 0.04
C ILE A 29 8.89 17.78 -0.11
N LEU A 30 8.58 16.48 -0.18
CA LEU A 30 7.18 16.03 -0.29
C LEU A 30 6.36 16.40 0.94
N ARG A 31 6.97 16.49 2.14
CA ARG A 31 6.29 16.89 3.37
C ARG A 31 5.99 18.38 3.37
N ASP A 32 6.94 19.21 2.94
CA ASP A 32 6.78 20.66 2.85
C ASP A 32 5.64 21.03 1.89
N HIS A 33 5.45 20.23 0.84
CA HIS A 33 4.32 20.35 -0.08
C HIS A 33 3.04 19.64 0.38
N GLY A 34 3.03 18.99 1.54
CA GLY A 34 1.85 18.30 2.09
C GLY A 34 1.47 16.98 1.41
N TYR A 35 2.33 16.43 0.54
CA TYR A 35 2.07 15.16 -0.17
C TYR A 35 2.29 13.92 0.70
N VAL A 36 3.21 13.97 1.67
CA VAL A 36 3.50 12.86 2.58
C VAL A 36 3.36 13.25 4.04
N ASP A 37 2.96 12.28 4.87
CA ASP A 37 2.81 12.48 6.31
C ASP A 37 4.18 12.52 7.00
N SER A 38 4.28 13.25 8.12
CA SER A 38 5.49 13.36 8.92
C SER A 38 5.85 12.06 9.65
N ARG A 39 4.89 11.14 9.83
CA ARG A 39 5.01 9.94 10.66
C ARG A 39 5.44 8.67 9.92
N GLY A 40 6.02 8.79 8.71
CA GLY A 40 6.57 7.67 7.92
C GLY A 40 5.98 7.56 6.51
N MET A 41 6.15 6.43 5.82
CA MET A 41 5.64 6.24 4.44
C MET A 41 4.11 6.14 4.34
N GLY A 42 3.38 6.11 5.46
CA GLY A 42 1.92 6.06 5.47
C GLY A 42 1.28 4.68 5.24
N VAL A 43 2.05 3.60 5.08
CA VAL A 43 1.51 2.26 4.81
C VAL A 43 0.58 1.76 5.93
N CYS A 44 1.01 1.84 7.19
CA CYS A 44 0.23 1.36 8.33
C CYS A 44 -0.93 2.28 8.71
N ILE A 45 -0.74 3.58 8.52
CA ILE A 45 -1.68 4.61 8.99
C ILE A 45 -2.73 4.92 7.92
N LYS A 46 -2.39 4.80 6.63
CA LYS A 46 -3.29 5.14 5.52
C LYS A 46 -3.66 3.92 4.70
N ILE A 47 -2.68 3.22 4.10
CA ILE A 47 -2.98 2.18 3.11
C ILE A 47 -3.84 1.05 3.70
N ILE A 48 -3.41 0.44 4.80
CA ILE A 48 -4.15 -0.68 5.42
C ILE A 48 -5.53 -0.23 5.92
N PRO A 49 -5.67 0.87 6.71
CA PRO A 49 -6.98 1.30 7.19
C PRO A 49 -7.94 1.69 6.07
N LEU A 50 -7.48 2.41 5.05
CA LEU A 50 -8.33 2.85 3.93
C LEU A 50 -8.77 1.67 3.07
N MET A 51 -7.89 0.69 2.82
CA MET A 51 -8.26 -0.53 2.10
C MET A 51 -9.34 -1.32 2.83
N ARG A 52 -9.22 -1.45 4.16
CA ARG A 52 -10.26 -2.09 4.99
C ARG A 52 -11.57 -1.29 4.99
N GLN A 53 -11.48 0.04 5.09
CA GLN A 53 -12.65 0.91 5.16
C GLN A 53 -13.45 0.94 3.85
N TYR A 54 -12.78 1.11 2.71
CA TYR A 54 -13.45 1.36 1.43
C TYR A 54 -13.57 0.11 0.56
N ASN A 55 -12.56 -0.75 0.60
CA ASN A 55 -12.52 -1.94 -0.25
C ASN A 55 -12.84 -3.22 0.54
N GLN A 56 -12.98 -3.16 1.88
CA GLN A 56 -13.27 -4.34 2.72
C GLN A 56 -12.31 -5.53 2.48
N VAL A 57 -11.09 -5.23 2.00
CA VAL A 57 -10.05 -6.22 1.70
C VAL A 57 -8.71 -5.67 2.14
N ASP A 58 -7.81 -6.56 2.52
CA ASP A 58 -6.45 -6.19 2.90
C ASP A 58 -5.56 -5.97 1.68
N PRO A 59 -4.64 -5.00 1.73
CA PRO A 59 -3.60 -4.86 0.72
C PRO A 59 -2.60 -6.02 0.84
N ILE A 60 -2.08 -6.47 -0.30
CA ILE A 60 -1.07 -7.53 -0.36
C ILE A 60 0.28 -6.89 -0.65
N PHE A 61 1.29 -7.23 0.16
CA PHE A 61 2.65 -6.75 -0.02
C PHE A 61 3.60 -7.92 -0.29
N GLU A 62 4.26 -7.89 -1.44
CA GLU A 62 5.25 -8.87 -1.86
C GLU A 62 6.62 -8.18 -1.85
N ALA A 63 7.53 -8.61 -0.96
CA ALA A 63 8.91 -8.12 -0.97
C ALA A 63 9.80 -9.09 -1.72
N THR A 64 10.58 -8.55 -2.66
CA THR A 64 11.71 -9.22 -3.29
C THR A 64 13.01 -8.57 -2.79
N GLU A 65 14.15 -9.01 -3.30
CA GLU A 65 15.45 -8.43 -2.93
C GLU A 65 15.58 -6.96 -3.38
N ASP A 66 15.04 -6.62 -4.56
CA ASP A 66 15.21 -5.30 -5.17
C ASP A 66 14.04 -4.34 -4.93
N TYR A 67 12.83 -4.89 -4.82
CA TYR A 67 11.60 -4.09 -4.79
C TYR A 67 10.54 -4.62 -3.83
N VAL A 68 9.54 -3.76 -3.57
CA VAL A 68 8.32 -4.13 -2.85
C VAL A 68 7.14 -3.87 -3.78
N LYS A 69 6.40 -4.92 -4.10
CA LYS A 69 5.16 -4.84 -4.87
C LYS A 69 3.99 -4.72 -3.91
N THR A 70 3.13 -3.74 -4.17
CA THR A 70 1.90 -3.49 -3.41
C THR A 70 0.71 -3.74 -4.33
N ILE A 71 -0.16 -4.66 -3.96
CA ILE A 71 -1.39 -4.98 -4.68
C ILE A 71 -2.54 -4.44 -3.84
N LEU A 72 -3.41 -3.64 -4.45
CA LEU A 72 -4.61 -3.07 -3.85
C LEU A 72 -5.83 -3.67 -4.54
N PRO A 73 -6.37 -4.79 -4.05
CA PRO A 73 -7.52 -5.42 -4.68
C PRO A 73 -8.75 -4.52 -4.62
N ARG A 74 -9.56 -4.55 -5.68
CA ARG A 74 -10.89 -3.94 -5.64
C ARG A 74 -11.82 -4.89 -4.89
N GLY A 75 -12.31 -4.44 -3.74
CA GLY A 75 -13.36 -5.13 -3.01
C GLY A 75 -14.65 -5.22 -3.81
N LYS A 76 -15.43 -6.27 -3.58
CA LYS A 76 -16.80 -6.36 -4.07
C LYS A 76 -17.66 -5.49 -3.17
N ILE A 77 -17.81 -4.20 -3.50
CA ILE A 77 -18.80 -3.35 -2.86
C ILE A 77 -20.18 -3.87 -3.31
N GLU A 78 -20.88 -4.59 -2.44
CA GLU A 78 -22.30 -4.86 -2.61
C GLU A 78 -23.06 -3.51 -2.54
N GLY A 79 -23.16 -2.82 -3.68
CA GLY A 79 -23.79 -1.50 -3.75
C GLY A 79 -23.50 -0.66 -5.00
N CYS A 80 -22.50 -0.99 -5.83
CA CYS A 80 -22.19 -0.19 -7.04
C CYS A 80 -22.19 -0.99 -8.36
N LEU A 81 -23.17 -1.88 -8.54
CA LEU A 81 -23.51 -2.44 -9.86
C LEU A 81 -25.00 -2.20 -10.17
N SER A 82 -25.35 -0.93 -10.36
CA SER A 82 -26.64 -0.54 -10.93
C SER A 82 -26.51 0.69 -11.81
N SER A 83 -25.79 0.56 -12.93
CA SER A 83 -26.12 1.29 -14.16
C SER A 83 -25.19 0.84 -15.28
N GLY A 84 -25.68 0.13 -16.29
CA GLY A 84 -24.79 -0.27 -17.37
C GLY A 84 -25.27 -1.06 -18.58
N ARG A 85 -26.59 -1.22 -18.78
CA ARG A 85 -27.21 -1.60 -20.06
C ARG A 85 -27.04 -3.06 -20.51
N SER A 86 -28.07 -3.85 -20.19
CA SER A 86 -28.52 -4.96 -21.01
C SER A 86 -28.92 -4.42 -22.39
N SER A 87 -28.07 -4.62 -23.40
CA SER A 87 -28.48 -4.63 -24.79
C SER A 87 -28.86 -6.05 -25.16
N ARG A 88 -30.17 -6.21 -25.33
CA ARG A 88 -30.88 -7.40 -25.75
C ARG A 88 -30.23 -8.05 -26.98
N SER A 89 -30.16 -9.37 -26.91
CA SER A 89 -30.15 -10.27 -28.05
C SER A 89 -31.29 -9.94 -29.01
N ILE A 90 -30.96 -9.68 -30.27
CA ILE A 90 -31.75 -10.03 -31.46
C ILE A 90 -30.73 -10.51 -32.50
#